data_AF-A0AAJ2YVT0-F1
#
_entry.id   AF-A0AAJ2YVT0-F1
#
_cell.length_a   1.000
_cell.length_b   1.000
_cell.length_c   1.000
_cell.angle_alpha   90.00
_cell.angle_beta   90.00
_cell.angle_gamma   90.00
#
_symmetry.space_group_name_H-M   'P 1'
#
loop_
_entity.id
_entity.type
_entity.pdbx_description
1 polymer ?
#
loop_
_entity_poly.entity_id
_entity_poly.type
_entity_poly.pdbx_seq_one_letter_code
_entity_poly.pdbx_strand_id
1 'polypeptide(L)'
;MQQYSDYSQSPKLKIETTQIDRFNPTYWRVDGPQTMSFAITNYLNGFEVVFRSRTTTDLAGIVWDSHDAKDHKFLTYETKYDYSGMIWDFDLELSASMPALNNEALTPTLTVHYREQGQDKIAYIVLFNYADQPASRTAHIQINWDTVKAGFSATDDFPVTHILRISFSAFTMSYNGHSTLALPQAENGYIRIINSVTTGVNARLALTRVIVAQHQHGICTSYDDHYDLNPQRLVDNIEALGYQGLINHYCGMSKYPEMKWRSDLNTWQIPDTLVSNENVVNPCALKWHEYFANALDQANMQPIFGVSFEMYSLAANELWAQRDWHSNLGRTGYEPPSYFFSPCDQNAMAYLHKAFIEFSDTLTAAGCEVNMQIGEPWWWYNQGTDLPCIYDFPTKLAFHADTGLYAPDVGTIYEAMHKTGTPYDEFKAWLRNKLGQTCQDLRTVIKAKHPNAKVSPLIFFPTIRTPIETLVTDINYPSHHYAYPNFDYITTESYDWILEAKLSLAHQVLSEIPVQELNYPADKIAYLAGFVPDASIAHLYGFDRTKPYQTPIWQRIFGDMENNDVLGLLKQFIWAYPQIMSDSITIDIEQAPEGFFIQQEYHLPVNDDTPYPPEIYL
;
A
#
# COMPACT_ATOMS: atom_id res chain seq x y z
N MET A 1 34.94 -40.93 5.33
CA MET A 1 35.66 -39.70 5.64
C MET A 1 34.93 -38.57 4.96
N GLN A 2 33.90 -38.04 5.63
CA GLN A 2 33.19 -36.84 5.21
C GLN A 2 34.11 -35.65 5.47
N GLN A 3 34.31 -34.81 4.45
CA GLN A 3 34.94 -33.51 4.60
C GLN A 3 34.08 -32.68 5.55
N TYR A 4 34.62 -32.39 6.73
CA TYR A 4 34.19 -31.26 7.54
C TYR A 4 34.62 -30.00 6.79
N SER A 5 33.68 -29.26 6.23
CA SER A 5 33.92 -27.88 5.78
C SER A 5 34.03 -26.99 7.02
N ASP A 6 35.06 -26.16 7.06
CA ASP A 6 35.27 -25.10 8.05
C ASP A 6 34.09 -24.12 8.07
N TYR A 7 33.14 -24.28 9.01
CA TYR A 7 32.11 -23.29 9.32
C TYR A 7 32.62 -22.30 10.37
N SER A 8 33.70 -21.57 10.08
CA SER A 8 34.27 -20.59 11.02
C SER A 8 34.03 -19.12 10.64
N GLN A 9 33.23 -18.84 9.60
CA GLN A 9 32.86 -17.48 9.23
C GLN A 9 31.35 -17.36 9.11
N SER A 10 30.76 -16.41 9.84
CA SER A 10 29.36 -16.03 9.65
C SER A 10 29.12 -15.67 8.18
N PRO A 11 27.98 -16.08 7.59
CA PRO A 11 27.59 -15.69 6.24
C PRO A 11 27.69 -14.17 6.04
N LYS A 12 28.01 -13.74 4.81
CA LYS A 12 28.12 -12.32 4.45
C LYS A 12 27.38 -12.04 3.15
N LEU A 13 26.66 -10.94 3.10
CA LEU A 13 26.03 -10.46 1.88
C LEU A 13 27.08 -10.10 0.82
N LYS A 14 26.81 -10.48 -0.42
CA LYS A 14 27.54 -9.95 -1.58
C LYS A 14 26.91 -8.62 -1.95
N ILE A 15 27.74 -7.58 -1.99
CA ILE A 15 27.33 -6.22 -2.28
C ILE A 15 28.25 -5.67 -3.35
N GLU A 16 27.66 -5.07 -4.37
CA GLU A 16 28.35 -4.33 -5.41
C GLU A 16 27.91 -2.87 -5.43
N THR A 17 28.67 -2.06 -6.16
CA THR A 17 28.36 -0.65 -6.36
C THR A 17 28.37 -0.35 -7.85
N THR A 18 27.27 0.25 -8.31
CA THR A 18 27.12 0.77 -9.67
C THR A 18 27.07 2.29 -9.64
N GLN A 19 27.08 2.93 -10.80
CA GLN A 19 26.94 4.38 -10.91
C GLN A 19 25.63 4.71 -11.62
N ILE A 20 24.85 5.61 -11.05
CA ILE A 20 23.66 6.19 -11.68
C ILE A 20 23.85 7.69 -11.90
N ASP A 21 23.10 8.24 -12.85
CA ASP A 21 22.93 9.69 -12.94
C ASP A 21 22.22 10.22 -11.69
N ARG A 22 22.68 11.35 -11.15
CA ARG A 22 21.88 12.15 -10.22
C ARG A 22 20.64 12.61 -10.98
N PHE A 23 19.51 12.67 -10.28
CA PHE A 23 18.18 12.90 -10.86
C PHE A 23 17.69 11.79 -11.79
N ASN A 24 18.18 10.56 -11.61
CA ASN A 24 17.60 9.40 -12.28
C ASN A 24 16.07 9.34 -12.02
N PRO A 25 15.24 9.18 -13.08
CA PRO A 25 13.79 9.33 -12.99
C PRO A 25 13.10 8.34 -12.04
N THR A 26 13.68 7.15 -11.83
CA THR A 26 13.11 6.11 -10.96
C THR A 26 13.08 6.53 -9.49
N TYR A 27 14.01 7.39 -9.06
CA TYR A 27 14.20 7.74 -7.65
C TYR A 27 13.49 9.04 -7.23
N TRP A 28 12.88 9.77 -8.17
CA TRP A 28 11.96 10.83 -7.83
C TRP A 28 10.70 10.26 -7.19
N ARG A 29 10.09 11.02 -6.28
CA ARG A 29 8.82 10.69 -5.64
C ARG A 29 7.85 11.86 -5.71
N VAL A 30 6.58 11.66 -5.41
CA VAL A 30 5.57 12.71 -5.38
C VAL A 30 4.75 12.63 -4.10
N ASP A 31 4.50 13.75 -3.44
CA ASP A 31 3.68 13.75 -2.22
C ASP A 31 2.86 15.04 -2.11
N GLY A 32 1.73 14.98 -1.42
CA GLY A 32 0.75 16.05 -1.41
C GLY A 32 -0.42 15.81 -0.47
N PRO A 33 -1.39 16.74 -0.40
CA PRO A 33 -2.51 16.65 0.51
C PRO A 33 -3.47 15.51 0.14
N GLN A 34 -4.20 14.99 1.15
CA GLN A 34 -5.14 13.86 0.99
C GLN A 34 -6.28 14.13 -0.01
N THR A 35 -6.61 15.40 -0.27
CA THR A 35 -7.64 15.80 -1.25
C THR A 35 -7.18 15.69 -2.69
N MET A 36 -5.86 15.60 -2.92
CA MET A 36 -5.24 15.53 -4.24
C MET A 36 -4.85 14.09 -4.55
N SER A 37 -5.04 13.65 -5.80
CA SER A 37 -4.50 12.38 -6.28
C SER A 37 -3.34 12.65 -7.23
N PHE A 38 -2.32 11.81 -7.23
CA PHE A 38 -1.15 11.95 -8.09
C PHE A 38 -0.45 10.61 -8.29
N ALA A 39 0.35 10.52 -9.35
CA ALA A 39 1.18 9.36 -9.64
C ALA A 39 2.41 9.79 -10.43
N ILE A 40 3.57 9.23 -10.05
CA ILE A 40 4.83 9.37 -10.79
C ILE A 40 5.13 8.08 -11.55
N THR A 41 5.49 8.20 -12.82
CA THR A 41 5.80 7.07 -13.70
C THR A 41 6.95 7.41 -14.63
N ASN A 42 7.70 6.41 -15.09
CA ASN A 42 8.68 6.59 -16.17
C ASN A 42 8.02 7.18 -17.43
N TYR A 43 8.71 8.09 -18.10
CA TYR A 43 8.24 8.69 -19.36
C TYR A 43 9.42 9.05 -20.25
N LEU A 44 9.56 8.35 -21.38
CA LEU A 44 10.75 8.41 -22.24
C LEU A 44 12.02 8.15 -21.41
N ASN A 45 13.00 9.06 -21.43
CA ASN A 45 14.22 9.01 -20.62
C ASN A 45 14.14 9.80 -19.31
N GLY A 46 12.94 10.28 -18.94
CA GLY A 46 12.70 10.96 -17.68
C GLY A 46 11.43 10.42 -17.01
N PHE A 47 10.60 11.31 -16.46
CA PHE A 47 9.40 10.94 -15.75
C PHE A 47 8.22 11.87 -16.06
N GLU A 48 7.01 11.35 -15.83
CA GLU A 48 5.77 12.11 -15.82
C GLU A 48 5.14 11.99 -14.44
N VAL A 49 4.74 13.14 -13.89
CA VAL A 49 3.82 13.19 -12.75
C VAL A 49 2.47 13.66 -13.26
N VAL A 50 1.45 12.83 -13.10
CA VAL A 50 0.05 13.23 -13.30
C VAL A 50 -0.56 13.55 -11.94
N PHE A 51 -1.48 14.50 -11.91
CA PHE A 51 -2.18 14.87 -10.70
C PHE A 51 -3.60 15.35 -10.96
N ARG A 52 -4.42 15.31 -9.91
CA ARG A 52 -5.82 15.72 -9.90
C ARG A 52 -6.11 16.53 -8.65
N SER A 53 -6.30 17.84 -8.84
CA SER A 53 -6.65 18.79 -7.80
C SER A 53 -8.17 18.83 -7.62
N ARG A 54 -8.61 18.83 -6.36
CA ARG A 54 -10.00 18.95 -5.94
C ARG A 54 -10.25 20.15 -5.02
N THR A 55 -9.20 20.78 -4.46
CA THR A 55 -9.30 22.03 -3.71
C THR A 55 -8.43 23.14 -4.29
N THR A 56 -8.75 24.40 -3.94
CA THR A 56 -7.91 25.55 -4.29
C THR A 56 -6.53 25.51 -3.63
N THR A 57 -6.33 24.72 -2.56
CA THR A 57 -5.03 24.55 -1.88
C THR A 57 -4.24 23.33 -2.35
N ASP A 58 -4.77 22.54 -3.29
CA ASP A 58 -4.09 21.31 -3.70
C ASP A 58 -2.81 21.61 -4.47
N LEU A 59 -1.68 21.25 -3.86
CA LEU A 59 -0.34 21.34 -4.41
C LEU A 59 0.43 20.09 -3.99
N ALA A 60 0.98 19.36 -4.95
CA ALA A 60 1.89 18.25 -4.72
C ALA A 60 3.34 18.68 -4.98
N GLY A 61 4.27 18.15 -4.20
CA GLY A 61 5.71 18.27 -4.45
C GLY A 61 6.21 17.06 -5.22
N ILE A 62 6.93 17.27 -6.32
CA ILE A 62 7.71 16.22 -7.01
C ILE A 62 9.14 16.31 -6.50
N VAL A 63 9.58 15.33 -5.74
CA VAL A 63 10.69 15.44 -4.80
C VAL A 63 11.87 14.58 -5.22
N TRP A 64 13.05 15.19 -5.20
CA TRP A 64 14.34 14.52 -5.13
C TRP A 64 14.95 14.75 -3.75
N ASP A 65 15.25 13.66 -3.05
CA ASP A 65 15.92 13.69 -1.75
C ASP A 65 17.42 13.40 -1.92
N SER A 66 18.31 14.21 -1.34
CA SER A 66 19.76 13.94 -1.41
C SER A 66 20.21 12.75 -0.56
N HIS A 67 19.34 12.30 0.35
CA HIS A 67 19.47 11.09 1.16
C HIS A 67 18.27 10.20 0.87
N ASP A 68 18.54 8.99 0.38
CA ASP A 68 17.51 8.00 0.14
C ASP A 68 17.11 7.29 1.43
N ALA A 69 15.90 7.56 1.90
CA ALA A 69 15.32 6.93 3.09
C ALA A 69 14.19 5.94 2.75
N LYS A 70 13.96 5.67 1.46
CA LYS A 70 12.81 4.87 0.99
C LYS A 70 13.19 3.44 0.65
N ASP A 71 14.41 3.22 0.18
CA ASP A 71 14.87 1.89 -0.21
C ASP A 71 15.65 1.18 0.90
N HIS A 72 15.74 -0.14 0.73
CA HIS A 72 16.65 -1.02 1.44
C HIS A 72 18.09 -0.48 1.41
N LYS A 73 18.83 -0.54 2.53
CA LYS A 73 20.19 0.04 2.66
C LYS A 73 21.19 -0.40 1.59
N PHE A 74 21.00 -1.58 1.01
CA PHE A 74 21.85 -2.09 -0.08
C PHE A 74 21.25 -1.94 -1.47
N LEU A 75 20.23 -1.09 -1.62
CA LEU A 75 19.56 -0.70 -2.87
C LEU A 75 19.41 0.83 -2.98
N THR A 76 19.90 1.59 -2.01
CA THR A 76 19.89 3.06 -2.00
C THR A 76 21.08 3.65 -2.76
N TYR A 77 20.88 4.83 -3.33
CA TYR A 77 21.98 5.67 -3.81
C TYR A 77 22.70 6.38 -2.67
N GLU A 78 23.97 6.72 -2.88
CA GLU A 78 24.79 7.40 -1.88
C GLU A 78 24.19 8.74 -1.47
N THR A 79 24.32 9.07 -0.18
CA THR A 79 23.95 10.40 0.30
C THR A 79 24.99 11.42 -0.16
N LYS A 80 24.57 12.37 -0.99
CA LYS A 80 25.47 13.39 -1.53
C LYS A 80 24.80 14.76 -1.59
N TYR A 81 25.07 15.58 -0.58
CA TYR A 81 24.46 16.90 -0.41
C TYR A 81 25.11 18.03 -1.24
N ASP A 82 26.29 17.79 -1.80
CA ASP A 82 27.00 18.78 -2.61
C ASP A 82 26.58 18.69 -4.09
N TYR A 83 26.15 19.83 -4.64
CA TYR A 83 25.72 20.02 -6.02
C TYR A 83 26.69 20.92 -6.80
N SER A 84 27.78 21.40 -6.19
CA SER A 84 28.79 22.21 -6.88
C SER A 84 29.39 21.49 -8.09
N GLY A 85 29.75 22.25 -9.12
CA GLY A 85 30.31 21.74 -10.36
C GLY A 85 29.36 20.83 -11.15
N MET A 86 28.05 20.92 -10.92
CA MET A 86 27.02 20.18 -11.64
C MET A 86 26.17 21.10 -12.52
N ILE A 87 25.84 20.61 -13.72
CA ILE A 87 24.81 21.17 -14.59
C ILE A 87 23.70 20.13 -14.73
N TRP A 88 22.45 20.56 -14.57
CA TRP A 88 21.26 19.78 -14.88
C TRP A 88 20.52 20.41 -16.06
N ASP A 89 20.33 19.61 -17.10
CA ASP A 89 19.80 20.00 -18.39
C ASP A 89 18.59 19.12 -18.70
N PHE A 90 17.44 19.70 -19.03
CA PHE A 90 16.21 18.95 -19.28
C PHE A 90 15.19 19.77 -20.07
N ASP A 91 14.28 19.07 -20.75
CA ASP A 91 13.08 19.68 -21.30
C ASP A 91 11.91 19.48 -20.33
N LEU A 92 11.18 20.56 -20.09
CA LEU A 92 9.99 20.60 -19.24
C LEU A 92 8.76 20.74 -20.12
N GLU A 93 7.71 19.97 -19.82
CA GLU A 93 6.37 20.14 -20.39
C GLU A 93 5.31 20.15 -19.28
N LEU A 94 4.50 21.20 -19.26
CA LEU A 94 3.41 21.41 -18.32
C LEU A 94 2.06 21.29 -19.03
N SER A 95 1.07 20.68 -18.36
CA SER A 95 -0.29 20.58 -18.92
C SER A 95 -0.96 21.94 -19.12
N ALA A 96 -1.96 22.00 -20.00
CA ALA A 96 -2.71 23.22 -20.28
C ALA A 96 -3.43 23.83 -19.05
N SER A 97 -3.74 23.00 -18.06
CA SER A 97 -4.33 23.40 -16.77
C SER A 97 -3.33 24.07 -15.81
N MET A 98 -2.03 23.95 -16.06
CA MET A 98 -0.99 24.63 -15.30
C MET A 98 -0.73 26.05 -15.84
N PRO A 99 -0.14 26.94 -15.03
CA PRO A 99 0.36 28.24 -15.51
C PRO A 99 1.51 28.08 -16.52
N ALA A 100 1.62 29.06 -17.42
CA ALA A 100 2.86 29.25 -18.19
C ALA A 100 4.01 29.62 -17.25
N LEU A 101 5.26 29.40 -17.68
CA LEU A 101 6.44 29.53 -16.82
C LEU A 101 6.59 30.93 -16.20
N ASN A 102 6.30 31.99 -16.95
CA ASN A 102 6.41 33.39 -16.49
C ASN A 102 5.13 33.96 -15.86
N ASN A 103 4.18 33.13 -15.42
CA ASN A 103 2.98 33.64 -14.77
C ASN A 103 3.34 34.44 -13.51
N GLU A 104 2.92 35.70 -13.44
CA GLU A 104 3.36 36.65 -12.40
C GLU A 104 3.01 36.25 -10.96
N ALA A 105 1.96 35.43 -10.75
CA ALA A 105 1.51 35.03 -9.43
C ALA A 105 1.74 33.53 -9.13
N LEU A 106 1.71 32.71 -10.17
CA LEU A 106 1.72 31.24 -10.09
C LEU A 106 2.91 30.64 -10.85
N THR A 107 4.03 31.34 -10.87
CA THR A 107 5.25 30.87 -11.52
C THR A 107 5.67 29.48 -10.99
N PRO A 108 5.89 28.49 -11.87
CA PRO A 108 6.52 27.22 -11.50
C PRO A 108 7.93 27.42 -10.94
N THR A 109 8.21 26.79 -9.80
CA THR A 109 9.49 26.89 -9.09
C THR A 109 10.07 25.53 -8.76
N LEU A 110 11.39 25.50 -8.61
CA LEU A 110 12.07 24.48 -7.82
C LEU A 110 12.26 25.01 -6.40
N THR A 111 11.69 24.28 -5.43
CA THR A 111 11.90 24.52 -4.01
C THR A 111 13.13 23.74 -3.58
N VAL A 112 14.14 24.43 -3.06
CA VAL A 112 15.41 23.84 -2.61
C VAL A 112 15.50 23.98 -1.11
N HIS A 113 15.44 22.87 -0.40
CA HIS A 113 15.74 22.82 1.03
C HIS A 113 17.23 22.56 1.21
N TYR A 114 17.92 23.44 1.93
CA TYR A 114 19.35 23.35 2.17
C TYR A 114 19.69 23.68 3.61
N ARG A 115 20.91 23.33 4.04
CA ARG A 115 21.41 23.69 5.36
C ARG A 115 22.53 24.70 5.24
N GLU A 116 22.43 25.77 6.02
CA GLU A 116 23.47 26.77 6.14
C GLU A 116 23.69 27.09 7.62
N GLN A 117 24.95 27.01 8.07
CA GLN A 117 25.32 27.26 9.48
C GLN A 117 24.50 26.42 10.48
N GLY A 118 24.16 25.19 10.11
CA GLY A 118 23.37 24.27 10.94
C GLY A 118 21.86 24.53 10.96
N GLN A 119 21.36 25.50 10.19
CA GLN A 119 19.93 25.80 10.08
C GLN A 119 19.37 25.38 8.73
N ASP A 120 18.17 24.78 8.74
CA ASP A 120 17.44 24.44 7.53
C ASP A 120 16.79 25.70 6.95
N LYS A 121 17.02 25.94 5.67
CA LYS A 121 16.54 27.10 4.90
C LYS A 121 15.93 26.63 3.58
N ILE A 122 15.18 27.53 2.96
CA ILE A 122 14.51 27.30 1.68
C ILE A 122 14.95 28.37 0.69
N ALA A 123 15.29 27.95 -0.52
CA ALA A 123 15.50 28.79 -1.69
C ALA A 123 14.48 28.42 -2.77
N TYR A 124 13.96 29.41 -3.49
CA TYR A 124 13.05 29.19 -4.61
C TYR A 124 13.76 29.59 -5.90
N ILE A 125 14.05 28.60 -6.75
CA ILE A 125 14.58 28.82 -8.09
C ILE A 125 13.37 28.97 -9.02
N VAL A 126 13.21 30.17 -9.59
CA VAL A 126 12.13 30.47 -10.52
C VAL A 126 12.51 30.04 -11.93
N LEU A 127 11.77 29.05 -12.47
CA LEU A 127 12.18 28.29 -13.64
C LEU A 127 12.27 29.13 -14.92
N PHE A 128 11.40 30.14 -15.09
CA PHE A 128 11.43 30.97 -16.30
C PHE A 128 12.74 31.75 -16.47
N ASN A 129 13.49 32.01 -15.40
CA ASN A 129 14.79 32.69 -15.48
C ASN A 129 15.87 31.83 -16.15
N TYR A 130 15.63 30.52 -16.28
CA TYR A 130 16.54 29.52 -16.83
C TYR A 130 15.97 28.79 -18.05
N ALA A 131 14.81 29.24 -18.54
CA ALA A 131 14.08 28.65 -19.65
C ALA A 131 14.40 29.38 -20.96
N ASP A 132 14.55 28.65 -22.06
CA ASP A 132 14.69 29.23 -23.40
C ASP A 132 13.38 29.87 -23.91
N GLN A 133 12.24 29.39 -23.43
CA GLN A 133 10.89 29.84 -23.78
C GLN A 133 10.07 30.19 -22.51
N PRO A 134 10.39 31.30 -21.81
CA PRO A 134 9.78 31.63 -20.52
C PRO A 134 8.27 31.91 -20.57
N ALA A 135 7.72 32.27 -21.74
CA ALA A 135 6.28 32.50 -21.92
C ALA A 135 5.48 31.22 -22.25
N SER A 136 6.14 30.07 -22.33
CA SER A 136 5.57 28.80 -22.75
C SER A 136 5.26 27.88 -21.56
N ARG A 137 4.56 26.78 -21.82
CA ARG A 137 4.43 25.61 -20.94
C ARG A 137 5.41 24.49 -21.29
N THR A 138 6.15 24.68 -22.38
CA THR A 138 7.21 23.79 -22.82
C THR A 138 8.46 24.62 -23.00
N ALA A 139 9.55 24.23 -22.35
CA ALA A 139 10.83 24.92 -22.48
C ALA A 139 11.98 23.96 -22.21
N HIS A 140 13.11 24.26 -22.81
CA HIS A 140 14.39 23.72 -22.41
C HIS A 140 14.91 24.51 -21.21
N ILE A 141 15.34 23.82 -20.15
CA ILE A 141 15.84 24.42 -18.92
C ILE A 141 17.22 23.88 -18.59
N GLN A 142 18.14 24.79 -18.30
CA GLN A 142 19.48 24.46 -17.84
C GLN A 142 19.78 25.13 -16.50
N ILE A 143 20.10 24.33 -15.50
CA ILE A 143 20.48 24.78 -14.16
C ILE A 143 21.96 24.45 -13.94
N ASN A 144 22.80 25.47 -14.01
CA ASN A 144 24.18 25.39 -13.54
C ASN A 144 24.22 25.73 -12.04
N TRP A 145 24.49 24.73 -11.21
CA TRP A 145 24.47 24.87 -9.75
C TRP A 145 25.56 25.80 -9.21
N ASP A 146 26.62 26.09 -9.96
CA ASP A 146 27.64 27.05 -9.53
C ASP A 146 27.20 28.51 -9.69
N THR A 147 26.20 28.77 -10.55
CA THR A 147 25.76 30.13 -10.89
C THR A 147 24.28 30.37 -10.61
N VAL A 148 23.53 29.33 -10.24
CA VAL A 148 22.10 29.43 -9.98
C VAL A 148 21.82 30.42 -8.85
N LYS A 149 20.76 31.19 -9.04
CA LYS A 149 20.24 32.17 -8.08
C LYS A 149 18.79 31.87 -7.75
N ALA A 150 18.43 32.12 -6.51
CA ALA A 150 17.06 32.05 -6.02
C ALA A 150 16.35 33.40 -6.15
N GLY A 151 15.07 33.41 -5.79
CA GLY A 151 14.22 34.59 -5.79
C GLY A 151 13.58 34.84 -7.16
N PHE A 152 12.52 35.65 -7.17
CA PHE A 152 11.73 35.91 -8.39
C PHE A 152 12.59 36.48 -9.54
N SER A 153 13.52 37.37 -9.19
CA SER A 153 14.42 38.03 -10.15
C SER A 153 15.76 37.31 -10.34
N ALA A 154 15.94 36.11 -9.79
CA ALA A 154 17.20 35.36 -9.81
C ALA A 154 18.41 36.18 -9.32
N THR A 155 18.28 36.80 -8.15
CA THR A 155 19.33 37.64 -7.54
C THR A 155 19.94 37.05 -6.28
N ASP A 156 19.26 36.09 -5.67
CA ASP A 156 19.57 35.69 -4.29
C ASP A 156 20.56 34.52 -4.30
N ASP A 157 21.65 34.68 -3.58
CA ASP A 157 22.64 33.63 -3.35
C ASP A 157 22.16 32.63 -2.32
N PHE A 158 22.48 31.35 -2.54
CA PHE A 158 22.33 30.29 -1.55
C PHE A 158 23.41 29.22 -1.77
N PRO A 159 23.88 28.55 -0.70
CA PRO A 159 24.89 27.51 -0.83
C PRO A 159 24.32 26.24 -1.47
N VAL A 160 25.03 25.71 -2.45
CA VAL A 160 24.70 24.46 -3.15
C VAL A 160 25.46 23.24 -2.62
N THR A 161 26.28 23.45 -1.57
CA THR A 161 27.15 22.42 -0.99
C THR A 161 26.45 21.53 0.04
N HIS A 162 25.23 21.90 0.47
CA HIS A 162 24.46 21.13 1.44
C HIS A 162 22.95 21.17 1.18
N ILE A 163 22.53 20.75 -0.01
CA ILE A 163 21.12 20.66 -0.41
C ILE A 163 20.56 19.33 0.08
N LEU A 164 19.49 19.39 0.88
CA LEU A 164 18.81 18.24 1.45
C LEU A 164 17.77 17.66 0.49
N ARG A 165 17.02 18.54 -0.19
CA ARG A 165 15.88 18.18 -1.03
C ARG A 165 15.65 19.24 -2.10
N ILE A 166 15.22 18.80 -3.28
CA ILE A 166 14.75 19.64 -4.38
C ILE A 166 13.34 19.19 -4.74
N SER A 167 12.41 20.10 -5.01
CA SER A 167 11.09 19.72 -5.50
C SER A 167 10.49 20.68 -6.52
N PHE A 168 9.81 20.12 -7.52
CA PHE A 168 8.86 20.86 -8.36
C PHE A 168 7.52 20.97 -7.65
N SER A 169 6.82 22.07 -7.88
CA SER A 169 5.45 22.27 -7.40
C SER A 169 4.43 21.94 -8.50
N ALA A 170 3.57 20.97 -8.24
CA ALA A 170 2.51 20.52 -9.14
C ALA A 170 1.14 21.03 -8.66
N PHE A 171 0.54 21.95 -9.41
CA PHE A 171 -0.73 22.61 -9.10
C PHE A 171 -1.36 23.20 -10.37
N THR A 172 -2.66 23.50 -10.36
CA THR A 172 -3.37 24.08 -11.51
C THR A 172 -3.55 25.59 -11.39
N MET A 173 -4.06 26.24 -12.45
CA MET A 173 -4.38 27.68 -12.48
C MET A 173 -5.38 28.12 -11.40
N SER A 174 -6.14 27.18 -10.82
CA SER A 174 -7.10 27.43 -9.73
C SER A 174 -6.44 27.43 -8.35
N TYR A 175 -5.13 27.18 -8.26
CA TYR A 175 -4.40 27.19 -6.99
C TYR A 175 -4.43 28.58 -6.33
N ASN A 176 -4.75 28.58 -5.06
CA ASN A 176 -4.72 29.72 -4.16
C ASN A 176 -4.39 29.22 -2.75
N GLY A 177 -3.12 29.39 -2.33
CA GLY A 177 -2.64 29.00 -1.00
C GLY A 177 -3.30 29.72 0.19
N HIS A 178 -4.24 30.64 -0.05
CA HIS A 178 -5.00 31.35 0.98
C HIS A 178 -6.48 30.92 1.06
N SER A 179 -6.87 29.82 0.42
CA SER A 179 -8.26 29.33 0.34
C SER A 179 -8.32 27.81 0.41
N THR A 180 -9.26 27.25 1.17
CA THR A 180 -9.46 25.79 1.30
C THR A 180 -10.73 25.30 0.60
N LEU A 181 -11.23 26.07 -0.36
CA LEU A 181 -12.49 25.76 -1.05
C LEU A 181 -12.31 24.56 -1.97
N ALA A 182 -13.32 23.69 -2.00
CA ALA A 182 -13.43 22.67 -3.03
C ALA A 182 -13.62 23.33 -4.41
N LEU A 183 -12.99 22.76 -5.43
CA LEU A 183 -13.17 23.18 -6.81
C LEU A 183 -14.56 22.71 -7.31
N PRO A 184 -15.24 23.49 -8.17
CA PRO A 184 -16.50 23.08 -8.78
C PRO A 184 -16.38 21.78 -9.59
N GLN A 185 -15.21 21.55 -10.19
CA GLN A 185 -14.83 20.32 -10.87
C GLN A 185 -13.36 20.04 -10.57
N ALA A 186 -13.02 18.77 -10.37
CA ALA A 186 -11.63 18.38 -10.20
C ALA A 186 -10.84 18.63 -11.49
N GLU A 187 -9.65 19.20 -11.35
CA GLU A 187 -8.78 19.61 -12.45
C GLU A 187 -7.59 18.66 -12.55
N ASN A 188 -7.35 18.10 -13.74
CA ASN A 188 -6.19 17.25 -14.00
C ASN A 188 -5.02 18.08 -14.51
N GLY A 189 -3.81 17.73 -14.12
CA GLY A 189 -2.59 18.29 -14.68
C GLY A 189 -1.48 17.25 -14.78
N TYR A 190 -0.40 17.64 -15.46
CA TYR A 190 0.82 16.86 -15.49
C TYR A 190 2.06 17.76 -15.59
N ILE A 191 3.18 17.23 -15.12
CA ILE A 191 4.52 17.73 -15.36
C ILE A 191 5.33 16.58 -15.97
N ARG A 192 6.00 16.85 -17.09
CA ARG A 192 6.95 15.93 -17.71
C ARG A 192 8.34 16.53 -17.69
N ILE A 193 9.29 15.73 -17.25
CA ILE A 193 10.72 16.00 -17.39
C ILE A 193 11.24 14.98 -18.38
N ILE A 194 11.77 15.44 -19.50
CA ILE A 194 12.33 14.60 -20.57
C ILE A 194 13.72 15.12 -20.95
N ASN A 195 14.52 14.30 -21.62
CA ASN A 195 15.89 14.64 -21.97
C ASN A 195 16.73 15.11 -20.77
N SER A 196 16.43 14.57 -19.59
CA SER A 196 17.12 14.92 -18.35
C SER A 196 18.53 14.34 -18.34
N VAL A 197 19.52 15.23 -18.31
CA VAL A 197 20.94 14.90 -18.29
C VAL A 197 21.62 15.70 -17.20
N THR A 198 22.48 15.05 -16.43
CA THR A 198 23.37 15.70 -15.47
C THR A 198 24.82 15.57 -15.94
N THR A 199 25.59 16.65 -15.82
CA THR A 199 27.02 16.66 -16.16
C THR A 199 27.83 17.35 -15.07
N GLY A 200 29.13 17.02 -15.00
CA GLY A 200 30.06 17.59 -14.02
C GLY A 200 30.42 16.64 -12.88
N VAL A 201 31.19 17.15 -11.90
CA VAL A 201 31.88 16.32 -10.90
C VAL A 201 30.93 15.66 -9.89
N ASN A 202 29.75 16.25 -9.69
CA ASN A 202 28.72 15.76 -8.77
C ASN A 202 27.48 15.19 -9.48
N ALA A 203 27.56 14.95 -10.79
CA ALA A 203 26.45 14.47 -11.61
C ALA A 203 26.13 12.98 -11.48
N ARG A 204 27.04 12.18 -10.93
CA ARG A 204 26.85 10.74 -10.73
C ARG A 204 26.78 10.41 -9.24
N LEU A 205 26.04 9.35 -8.92
CA LEU A 205 25.89 8.78 -7.60
C LEU A 205 26.25 7.30 -7.62
N ALA A 206 27.00 6.86 -6.61
CA ALA A 206 27.12 5.44 -6.30
C ALA A 206 25.75 4.87 -5.90
N LEU A 207 25.38 3.71 -6.46
CA LEU A 207 24.20 2.95 -6.12
C LEU A 207 24.63 1.58 -5.59
N THR A 208 24.24 1.27 -4.36
CA THR A 208 24.52 -0.04 -3.76
C THR A 208 23.59 -1.09 -4.38
N ARG A 209 24.10 -2.31 -4.58
CA ARG A 209 23.30 -3.46 -5.00
C ARG A 209 23.68 -4.69 -4.19
N VAL A 210 22.70 -5.27 -3.50
CA VAL A 210 22.85 -6.61 -2.95
C VAL A 210 22.70 -7.64 -4.08
N ILE A 211 23.45 -8.74 -3.98
CA ILE A 211 23.39 -9.83 -4.94
C ILE A 211 22.90 -11.06 -4.20
N VAL A 212 21.67 -11.46 -4.49
CA VAL A 212 21.05 -12.68 -3.95
C VAL A 212 20.43 -13.50 -5.08
N ALA A 213 20.37 -14.80 -4.87
CA ALA A 213 19.65 -15.69 -5.77
C ALA A 213 18.14 -15.54 -5.61
N GLN A 214 17.40 -15.83 -6.67
CA GLN A 214 15.95 -15.86 -6.60
C GLN A 214 15.47 -16.98 -5.66
N HIS A 215 14.48 -16.69 -4.83
CA HIS A 215 13.92 -17.62 -3.85
C HIS A 215 12.40 -17.77 -3.99
N GLN A 216 11.79 -18.69 -3.24
CA GLN A 216 10.37 -19.02 -3.38
C GLN A 216 9.43 -18.18 -2.52
N HIS A 217 9.94 -17.44 -1.53
CA HIS A 217 9.11 -16.51 -0.77
C HIS A 217 8.49 -15.43 -1.67
N GLY A 218 7.26 -15.03 -1.36
CA GLY A 218 6.59 -13.87 -1.93
C GLY A 218 6.67 -12.68 -0.99
N ILE A 219 6.23 -11.53 -1.48
CA ILE A 219 6.15 -10.28 -0.73
C ILE A 219 4.79 -9.61 -0.98
N CYS A 220 4.28 -8.94 0.05
CA CYS A 220 3.11 -8.07 -0.05
C CYS A 220 3.54 -6.61 -0.15
N THR A 221 2.90 -5.91 -1.08
CA THR A 221 3.00 -4.46 -1.27
C THR A 221 1.63 -3.81 -1.05
N SER A 222 1.58 -2.49 -0.94
CA SER A 222 0.36 -1.72 -0.65
C SER A 222 0.38 -0.37 -1.37
N TYR A 223 -0.64 0.00 -2.12
CA TYR A 223 -0.67 1.30 -2.78
C TYR A 223 -0.67 2.45 -1.76
N ASP A 224 -1.40 2.31 -0.65
CA ASP A 224 -1.49 3.35 0.38
C ASP A 224 -0.14 3.64 1.06
N ASP A 225 0.81 2.69 1.05
CA ASP A 225 2.16 2.86 1.59
C ASP A 225 3.20 3.36 0.58
N HIS A 226 2.93 3.20 -0.72
CA HIS A 226 3.91 3.45 -1.78
C HIS A 226 3.42 4.37 -2.91
N TYR A 227 2.25 4.98 -2.77
CA TYR A 227 1.65 5.88 -3.76
C TYR A 227 2.61 7.01 -4.19
N ASP A 228 3.55 7.37 -3.33
CA ASP A 228 4.52 8.44 -3.57
C ASP A 228 5.67 8.01 -4.51
N LEU A 229 5.92 6.72 -4.65
CA LEU A 229 7.07 6.19 -5.39
C LEU A 229 6.72 5.86 -6.84
N ASN A 230 7.73 5.89 -7.71
CA ASN A 230 7.63 5.35 -9.06
C ASN A 230 7.49 3.82 -8.96
N PRO A 231 6.45 3.20 -9.55
CA PRO A 231 6.20 1.77 -9.41
C PRO A 231 7.35 0.90 -9.93
N GLN A 232 8.14 1.38 -10.91
CA GLN A 232 9.35 0.68 -11.37
C GLN A 232 10.36 0.50 -10.23
N ARG A 233 10.51 1.49 -9.36
CA ARG A 233 11.43 1.45 -8.21
C ARG A 233 11.11 0.30 -7.27
N LEU A 234 9.82 0.05 -7.03
CA LEU A 234 9.38 -1.08 -6.21
C LEU A 234 9.75 -2.40 -6.86
N VAL A 235 9.47 -2.56 -8.15
CA VAL A 235 9.76 -3.80 -8.88
C VAL A 235 11.27 -4.06 -8.94
N ASP A 236 12.07 -3.03 -9.19
CA ASP A 236 13.54 -3.13 -9.18
C ASP A 236 14.04 -3.63 -7.80
N ASN A 237 13.46 -3.16 -6.70
CA ASN A 237 13.79 -3.62 -5.36
C ASN A 237 13.35 -5.07 -5.11
N ILE A 238 12.13 -5.43 -5.52
CA ILE A 238 11.59 -6.79 -5.39
C ILE A 238 12.49 -7.79 -6.13
N GLU A 239 12.86 -7.48 -7.37
CA GLU A 239 13.76 -8.30 -8.19
C GLU A 239 15.15 -8.40 -7.55
N ALA A 240 15.73 -7.27 -7.14
CA ALA A 240 17.07 -7.24 -6.57
C ALA A 240 17.18 -7.99 -5.22
N LEU A 241 16.08 -8.14 -4.49
CA LEU A 241 16.00 -8.93 -3.27
C LEU A 241 15.66 -10.41 -3.52
N GLY A 242 15.53 -10.84 -4.77
CA GLY A 242 15.34 -12.25 -5.13
C GLY A 242 13.89 -12.75 -5.08
N TYR A 243 12.91 -11.87 -4.86
CA TYR A 243 11.49 -12.24 -4.96
C TYR A 243 11.11 -12.50 -6.43
N GLN A 244 10.23 -13.48 -6.65
CA GLN A 244 9.76 -13.87 -7.99
C GLN A 244 8.39 -14.55 -7.95
N GLY A 245 7.78 -14.68 -9.13
CA GLY A 245 6.49 -15.35 -9.31
C GLY A 245 5.35 -14.47 -8.82
N LEU A 246 4.51 -14.99 -7.91
CA LEU A 246 3.37 -14.24 -7.38
C LEU A 246 3.81 -13.12 -6.44
N ILE A 247 3.30 -11.91 -6.67
CA ILE A 247 3.48 -10.72 -5.82
C ILE A 247 2.11 -10.25 -5.35
N ASN A 248 1.92 -10.16 -4.04
CA ASN A 248 0.66 -9.69 -3.47
C ASN A 248 0.68 -8.15 -3.39
N HIS A 249 -0.42 -7.51 -3.78
CA HIS A 249 -0.55 -6.07 -3.77
C HIS A 249 -1.93 -5.66 -3.26
N TYR A 250 -1.97 -5.00 -2.11
CA TYR A 250 -3.17 -4.32 -1.64
C TYR A 250 -3.34 -3.00 -2.42
N CYS A 251 -4.43 -2.86 -3.15
CA CYS A 251 -4.71 -1.67 -3.98
C CYS A 251 -4.99 -0.40 -3.17
N GLY A 252 -5.00 -0.50 -1.83
CA GLY A 252 -5.27 0.59 -0.90
C GLY A 252 -6.76 0.76 -0.61
N MET A 253 -7.09 1.69 0.29
CA MET A 253 -8.46 2.18 0.52
C MET A 253 -8.53 3.71 0.57
N SER A 254 -7.40 4.40 0.80
CA SER A 254 -7.37 5.83 1.09
C SER A 254 -6.93 6.67 -0.09
N LYS A 255 -6.08 6.13 -0.98
CA LYS A 255 -5.48 6.88 -2.09
C LYS A 255 -6.10 6.60 -3.45
N TYR A 256 -6.65 5.39 -3.66
CA TYR A 256 -7.27 5.03 -4.94
C TYR A 256 -8.66 5.65 -5.17
N PRO A 257 -9.52 5.86 -4.15
CA PRO A 257 -10.89 6.30 -4.43
C PRO A 257 -10.94 7.61 -5.20
N GLU A 258 -11.81 7.68 -6.20
CA GLU A 258 -12.31 8.96 -6.69
C GLU A 258 -13.21 9.57 -5.61
N MET A 259 -13.15 10.89 -5.48
CA MET A 259 -13.88 11.64 -4.46
C MET A 259 -14.42 12.93 -5.04
N LYS A 260 -15.61 13.32 -4.60
CA LYS A 260 -16.27 14.57 -5.01
C LYS A 260 -16.81 15.32 -3.82
N TRP A 261 -16.72 16.65 -3.89
CA TRP A 261 -17.29 17.52 -2.88
C TRP A 261 -18.81 17.57 -3.04
N ARG A 262 -19.54 17.21 -1.99
CA ARG A 262 -20.99 17.34 -1.90
C ARG A 262 -21.32 18.60 -1.14
N SER A 263 -21.59 19.69 -1.85
CA SER A 263 -21.88 21.00 -1.24
C SER A 263 -23.16 21.00 -0.40
N ASP A 264 -24.11 20.11 -0.71
CA ASP A 264 -25.33 19.89 0.07
C ASP A 264 -25.07 19.19 1.40
N LEU A 265 -24.00 18.39 1.50
CA LEU A 265 -23.59 17.67 2.71
C LEU A 265 -22.38 18.31 3.41
N ASN A 266 -21.71 19.26 2.75
CA ASN A 266 -20.46 19.89 3.19
C ASN A 266 -19.38 18.85 3.54
N THR A 267 -19.23 17.80 2.72
CA THR A 267 -18.23 16.74 2.91
C THR A 267 -17.80 16.14 1.56
N TRP A 268 -16.67 15.43 1.55
CA TRP A 268 -16.28 14.57 0.43
C TRP A 268 -17.11 13.30 0.42
N GLN A 269 -17.39 12.79 -0.77
CA GLN A 269 -18.07 11.51 -0.97
C GLN A 269 -17.44 10.74 -2.13
N ILE A 270 -17.29 9.42 -1.97
CA ILE A 270 -17.04 8.49 -3.06
C ILE A 270 -18.25 8.41 -4.02
N PRO A 271 -18.06 8.08 -5.30
CA PRO A 271 -19.15 7.97 -6.27
C PRO A 271 -20.20 6.91 -5.92
N ASP A 272 -21.46 7.19 -6.21
CA ASP A 272 -22.54 6.20 -6.21
C ASP A 272 -22.69 5.60 -7.62
N THR A 273 -22.30 4.34 -7.78
CA THR A 273 -22.24 3.65 -9.07
C THR A 273 -23.59 3.17 -9.58
N LEU A 274 -24.65 3.21 -8.76
CA LEU A 274 -26.02 2.92 -9.20
C LEU A 274 -26.71 4.17 -9.75
N VAL A 275 -26.29 5.35 -9.32
CA VAL A 275 -26.80 6.64 -9.80
C VAL A 275 -25.93 7.23 -10.91
N SER A 276 -24.64 6.91 -10.90
CA SER A 276 -23.66 7.40 -11.87
C SER A 276 -22.88 6.25 -12.51
N ASN A 277 -22.41 6.42 -13.75
CA ASN A 277 -21.49 5.46 -14.37
C ASN A 277 -20.03 5.92 -14.21
N GLU A 278 -19.73 6.56 -13.09
CA GLU A 278 -18.40 7.10 -12.82
C GLU A 278 -17.41 6.01 -12.46
N ASN A 279 -16.13 6.29 -12.72
CA ASN A 279 -15.09 5.42 -12.21
C ASN A 279 -14.92 5.61 -10.70
N VAL A 280 -14.60 4.53 -10.00
CA VAL A 280 -14.36 4.57 -8.55
C VAL A 280 -12.89 4.67 -8.22
N VAL A 281 -12.00 4.26 -9.13
CA VAL A 281 -10.56 4.49 -9.05
C VAL A 281 -10.23 5.81 -9.74
N ASN A 282 -9.55 6.71 -9.04
CA ASN A 282 -9.11 7.96 -9.62
C ASN A 282 -8.05 7.71 -10.71
N PRO A 283 -7.96 8.58 -11.74
CA PRO A 283 -7.09 8.32 -12.90
C PRO A 283 -5.59 8.26 -12.57
N CYS A 284 -5.14 8.89 -11.47
CA CYS A 284 -3.74 8.85 -11.08
C CYS A 284 -3.39 7.47 -10.50
N ALA A 285 -4.22 6.97 -9.58
CA ALA A 285 -4.07 5.64 -9.02
C ALA A 285 -4.18 4.56 -10.10
N LEU A 286 -5.14 4.68 -11.02
CA LEU A 286 -5.27 3.76 -12.16
C LEU A 286 -3.95 3.68 -12.95
N LYS A 287 -3.40 4.83 -13.34
CA LYS A 287 -2.13 4.89 -14.08
C LYS A 287 -0.96 4.29 -13.30
N TRP A 288 -0.88 4.54 -11.99
CA TRP A 288 0.18 3.96 -11.15
C TRP A 288 0.10 2.42 -11.17
N HIS A 289 -1.10 1.86 -11.01
CA HIS A 289 -1.30 0.40 -11.01
C HIS A 289 -1.07 -0.22 -12.38
N GLU A 290 -1.40 0.46 -13.48
CA GLU A 290 -1.07 0.00 -14.85
C GLU A 290 0.45 -0.13 -15.02
N TYR A 291 1.22 0.88 -14.59
CA TYR A 291 2.68 0.85 -14.65
C TYR A 291 3.29 -0.18 -13.70
N PHE A 292 2.71 -0.36 -12.51
CA PHE A 292 3.15 -1.39 -11.56
C PHE A 292 2.94 -2.81 -12.11
N ALA A 293 1.76 -3.10 -12.64
CA ALA A 293 1.47 -4.38 -13.27
C ALA A 293 2.37 -4.63 -14.49
N ASN A 294 2.60 -3.60 -15.32
CA ASN A 294 3.49 -3.74 -16.48
C ASN A 294 4.96 -3.96 -16.07
N ALA A 295 5.45 -3.28 -15.04
CA ALA A 295 6.81 -3.48 -14.53
C ALA A 295 6.98 -4.90 -13.97
N LEU A 296 5.98 -5.42 -13.23
CA LEU A 296 5.99 -6.80 -12.74
C LEU A 296 6.01 -7.81 -13.89
N ASP A 297 5.17 -7.63 -14.91
CA ASP A 297 5.13 -8.51 -16.08
C ASP A 297 6.50 -8.54 -16.81
N GLN A 298 7.13 -7.38 -17.00
CA GLN A 298 8.47 -7.28 -17.58
C GLN A 298 9.54 -7.99 -16.74
N ALA A 299 9.37 -8.02 -15.41
CA ALA A 299 10.22 -8.76 -14.48
C ALA A 299 9.84 -10.25 -14.36
N ASN A 300 8.92 -10.77 -15.20
CA ASN A 300 8.38 -12.13 -15.15
C ASN A 300 7.70 -12.47 -13.80
N MET A 301 7.06 -11.48 -13.19
CA MET A 301 6.29 -11.60 -11.96
C MET A 301 4.80 -11.40 -12.24
N GLN A 302 3.95 -12.07 -11.45
CA GLN A 302 2.50 -12.05 -11.63
C GLN A 302 1.84 -11.38 -10.41
N PRO A 303 1.16 -10.23 -10.60
CA PRO A 303 0.46 -9.56 -9.51
C PRO A 303 -0.79 -10.33 -9.03
N ILE A 304 -1.09 -10.18 -7.74
CA ILE A 304 -2.38 -10.45 -7.10
C ILE A 304 -2.89 -9.11 -6.57
N PHE A 305 -3.98 -8.58 -7.12
CA PHE A 305 -4.55 -7.31 -6.67
C PHE A 305 -5.64 -7.55 -5.63
N GLY A 306 -5.44 -7.03 -4.43
CA GLY A 306 -6.37 -7.11 -3.31
C GLY A 306 -7.16 -5.83 -3.13
N VAL A 307 -8.49 -5.96 -3.02
CA VAL A 307 -9.41 -4.86 -2.66
C VAL A 307 -10.14 -5.26 -1.38
N SER A 308 -10.12 -4.38 -0.38
CA SER A 308 -10.76 -4.63 0.91
C SER A 308 -12.22 -4.16 0.97
N PHE A 309 -12.92 -4.57 2.02
CA PHE A 309 -14.27 -4.09 2.36
C PHE A 309 -14.24 -2.76 3.15
N GLU A 310 -13.15 -2.00 3.06
CA GLU A 310 -12.97 -0.77 3.80
C GLU A 310 -13.20 0.49 2.97
N MET A 311 -13.69 1.53 3.65
CA MET A 311 -13.92 2.87 3.14
C MET A 311 -13.14 3.86 4.00
N TYR A 312 -12.26 4.65 3.38
CA TYR A 312 -11.56 5.70 4.12
C TYR A 312 -12.53 6.82 4.55
N SER A 313 -12.53 7.15 5.84
CA SER A 313 -13.55 8.04 6.44
C SER A 313 -13.62 9.43 5.84
N LEU A 314 -12.53 9.94 5.25
CA LEU A 314 -12.50 11.27 4.63
C LEU A 314 -13.61 11.48 3.60
N ALA A 315 -13.95 10.44 2.83
CA ALA A 315 -14.98 10.50 1.79
C ALA A 315 -15.99 9.36 1.84
N ALA A 316 -16.02 8.59 2.94
CA ALA A 316 -16.95 7.49 3.08
C ALA A 316 -18.40 7.98 3.06
N ASN A 317 -19.27 7.21 2.41
CA ASN A 317 -20.70 7.36 2.60
C ASN A 317 -21.11 6.55 3.82
N GLU A 318 -21.33 7.22 4.95
CA GLU A 318 -21.66 6.57 6.22
C GLU A 318 -22.98 5.78 6.20
N LEU A 319 -23.87 6.02 5.21
CA LEU A 319 -25.08 5.21 5.05
C LEU A 319 -24.79 3.81 4.54
N TRP A 320 -23.66 3.63 3.84
CA TRP A 320 -23.20 2.35 3.30
C TRP A 320 -22.40 1.54 4.32
N ALA A 321 -22.14 2.09 5.50
CA ALA A 321 -21.30 1.49 6.51
C ALA A 321 -22.07 0.53 7.43
N GLN A 322 -21.38 -0.51 7.89
CA GLN A 322 -21.79 -1.37 8.99
C GLN A 322 -22.01 -0.57 10.27
N ARG A 323 -23.03 -0.93 11.07
CA ARG A 323 -23.40 -0.21 12.31
C ARG A 323 -23.75 -1.13 13.46
N ASP A 324 -23.39 -0.72 14.68
CA ASP A 324 -23.78 -1.42 15.90
C ASP A 324 -25.25 -1.18 16.30
N TRP A 325 -25.70 -1.83 17.38
CA TRP A 325 -27.09 -1.75 17.85
C TRP A 325 -27.53 -0.31 18.17
N HIS A 326 -26.60 0.53 18.61
CA HIS A 326 -26.82 1.94 18.92
C HIS A 326 -26.62 2.86 17.71
N SER A 327 -26.49 2.28 16.51
CA SER A 327 -26.23 2.98 15.25
C SER A 327 -24.87 3.67 15.17
N ASN A 328 -23.91 3.33 16.03
CA ASN A 328 -22.53 3.80 15.86
C ASN A 328 -21.90 3.07 14.66
N LEU A 329 -21.02 3.77 13.95
CA LEU A 329 -20.28 3.20 12.81
C LEU A 329 -19.32 2.11 13.29
N GLY A 330 -19.23 1.03 12.50
CA GLY A 330 -18.10 0.12 12.59
C GLY A 330 -16.86 0.81 12.04
N ARG A 331 -15.87 1.02 12.89
CA ARG A 331 -14.65 1.77 12.54
C ARG A 331 -13.40 1.15 13.13
N THR A 332 -12.28 1.31 12.43
CA THR A 332 -10.95 0.91 12.91
C THR A 332 -10.44 1.83 14.03
N GLY A 333 -9.35 1.41 14.69
CA GLY A 333 -8.63 2.22 15.69
C GLY A 333 -7.69 3.29 15.11
N TYR A 334 -7.49 3.35 13.79
CA TYR A 334 -6.63 4.33 13.12
C TYR A 334 -7.26 5.73 13.09
N GLU A 335 -6.42 6.75 12.85
CA GLU A 335 -6.85 8.15 12.71
C GLU A 335 -6.25 8.79 11.44
N PRO A 336 -7.08 9.23 10.48
CA PRO A 336 -8.53 9.03 10.41
C PRO A 336 -8.90 7.55 10.29
N PRO A 337 -10.06 7.12 10.83
CA PRO A 337 -10.45 5.72 10.76
C PRO A 337 -10.87 5.33 9.34
N SER A 338 -10.99 4.04 9.09
CA SER A 338 -11.82 3.51 8.01
C SER A 338 -13.16 3.00 8.56
N TYR A 339 -14.13 2.87 7.68
CA TYR A 339 -15.43 2.25 7.92
C TYR A 339 -15.58 1.02 7.03
N PHE A 340 -16.48 0.09 7.38
CA PHE A 340 -16.66 -1.14 6.62
C PHE A 340 -17.92 -1.09 5.76
N PHE A 341 -17.81 -1.42 4.47
CA PHE A 341 -18.97 -1.57 3.58
C PHE A 341 -19.95 -2.60 4.16
N SER A 342 -21.25 -2.27 4.19
CA SER A 342 -22.30 -3.20 4.57
C SER A 342 -22.56 -4.21 3.45
N PRO A 343 -22.39 -5.53 3.69
CA PRO A 343 -22.71 -6.58 2.71
C PRO A 343 -24.17 -6.58 2.21
N CYS A 344 -25.06 -5.84 2.89
CA CYS A 344 -26.49 -5.77 2.58
C CYS A 344 -26.90 -4.48 1.86
N ASP A 345 -26.02 -3.49 1.78
CA ASP A 345 -26.30 -2.23 1.08
C ASP A 345 -25.98 -2.38 -0.42
N GLN A 346 -26.97 -2.10 -1.27
CA GLN A 346 -26.83 -2.29 -2.71
C GLN A 346 -25.84 -1.32 -3.34
N ASN A 347 -25.75 -0.09 -2.83
CA ASN A 347 -24.86 0.94 -3.35
C ASN A 347 -23.42 0.65 -2.91
N ALA A 348 -23.23 0.21 -1.66
CA ALA A 348 -21.96 -0.31 -1.16
C ALA A 348 -21.41 -1.43 -2.05
N MET A 349 -22.22 -2.46 -2.31
CA MET A 349 -21.79 -3.60 -3.11
C MET A 349 -21.58 -3.23 -4.58
N ALA A 350 -22.39 -2.33 -5.13
CA ALA A 350 -22.19 -1.82 -6.49
C ALA A 350 -20.88 -1.02 -6.61
N TYR A 351 -20.48 -0.28 -5.58
CA TYR A 351 -19.18 0.40 -5.53
C TYR A 351 -18.04 -0.62 -5.52
N LEU A 352 -18.08 -1.61 -4.62
CA LEU A 352 -17.05 -2.65 -4.55
C LEU A 352 -16.96 -3.43 -5.88
N HIS A 353 -18.09 -3.85 -6.45
CA HIS A 353 -18.12 -4.51 -7.77
C HIS A 353 -17.37 -3.69 -8.81
N LYS A 354 -17.60 -2.37 -8.85
CA LYS A 354 -16.92 -1.47 -9.79
C LYS A 354 -15.41 -1.40 -9.52
N ALA A 355 -14.98 -1.32 -8.26
CA ALA A 355 -13.57 -1.30 -7.89
C ALA A 355 -12.84 -2.57 -8.33
N PHE A 356 -13.41 -3.75 -8.04
CA PHE A 356 -12.86 -5.03 -8.50
C PHE A 356 -12.79 -5.13 -10.03
N ILE A 357 -13.78 -4.59 -10.75
CA ILE A 357 -13.77 -4.56 -12.22
C ILE A 357 -12.68 -3.61 -12.76
N GLU A 358 -12.52 -2.41 -12.20
CA GLU A 358 -11.48 -1.47 -12.66
C GLU A 358 -10.06 -1.99 -12.41
N PHE A 359 -9.80 -2.62 -11.26
CA PHE A 359 -8.50 -3.23 -10.98
C PHE A 359 -8.25 -4.50 -11.81
N SER A 360 -9.26 -5.33 -12.08
CA SER A 360 -9.09 -6.47 -12.99
C SER A 360 -8.88 -6.05 -14.45
N ASP A 361 -9.52 -4.96 -14.89
CA ASP A 361 -9.24 -4.34 -16.19
C ASP A 361 -7.80 -3.81 -16.27
N THR A 362 -7.28 -3.25 -15.17
CA THR A 362 -5.90 -2.77 -15.08
C THR A 362 -4.90 -3.90 -15.32
N LEU A 363 -5.10 -5.05 -14.67
CA LEU A 363 -4.28 -6.24 -14.90
C LEU A 363 -4.33 -6.71 -16.36
N THR A 364 -5.54 -6.71 -16.95
CA THR A 364 -5.74 -7.08 -18.35
C THR A 364 -5.03 -6.12 -19.31
N ALA A 365 -5.11 -4.81 -19.05
CA ALA A 365 -4.47 -3.78 -19.86
C ALA A 365 -2.94 -3.88 -19.83
N ALA A 366 -2.38 -4.31 -18.69
CA ALA A 366 -0.95 -4.57 -18.54
C ALA A 366 -0.47 -5.90 -19.15
N GLY A 367 -1.40 -6.77 -19.59
CA GLY A 367 -1.09 -8.09 -20.15
C GLY A 367 -0.98 -9.22 -19.10
N CYS A 368 -1.22 -8.93 -17.82
CA CYS A 368 -1.13 -9.89 -16.74
C CYS A 368 -2.36 -10.81 -16.69
N GLU A 369 -2.24 -11.98 -16.06
CA GLU A 369 -3.42 -12.76 -15.68
C GLU A 369 -4.25 -11.97 -14.66
N VAL A 370 -5.58 -12.02 -14.77
CA VAL A 370 -6.46 -11.42 -13.76
C VAL A 370 -6.44 -12.28 -12.51
N ASN A 371 -5.82 -11.78 -11.44
CA ASN A 371 -5.76 -12.44 -10.14
C ASN A 371 -6.19 -11.47 -9.03
N MET A 372 -7.38 -11.69 -8.49
CA MET A 372 -8.04 -10.78 -7.55
C MET A 372 -8.19 -11.43 -6.17
N GLN A 373 -7.79 -10.70 -5.13
CA GLN A 373 -8.04 -11.07 -3.75
C GLN A 373 -9.17 -10.23 -3.15
N ILE A 374 -10.13 -10.89 -2.51
CA ILE A 374 -11.16 -10.25 -1.69
C ILE A 374 -10.58 -10.06 -0.29
N GLY A 375 -10.16 -8.83 0.03
CA GLY A 375 -9.55 -8.47 1.31
C GLY A 375 -10.60 -8.15 2.37
N GLU A 376 -10.29 -8.53 3.61
CA GLU A 376 -11.04 -8.13 4.81
C GLU A 376 -12.57 -8.34 4.75
N PRO A 377 -13.10 -9.43 4.17
CA PRO A 377 -14.54 -9.64 4.06
C PRO A 377 -15.10 -10.13 5.41
N TRP A 378 -15.37 -9.21 6.34
CA TRP A 378 -15.95 -9.57 7.64
C TRP A 378 -17.01 -8.57 8.15
N TRP A 379 -17.86 -9.09 9.02
CA TRP A 379 -18.67 -8.31 9.94
C TRP A 379 -17.79 -7.76 11.05
N TRP A 380 -17.73 -6.44 11.17
CA TRP A 380 -16.93 -5.75 12.17
C TRP A 380 -17.56 -5.81 13.56
N TYR A 381 -16.76 -5.54 14.58
CA TYR A 381 -17.24 -5.19 15.92
C TYR A 381 -16.39 -4.05 16.48
N ASN A 382 -17.03 -3.16 17.24
CA ASN A 382 -16.32 -2.05 17.86
C ASN A 382 -15.57 -2.53 19.10
N GLN A 383 -14.24 -2.64 19.01
CA GLN A 383 -13.37 -3.15 20.09
C GLN A 383 -13.54 -2.43 21.44
N GLY A 384 -13.93 -1.15 21.44
CA GLY A 384 -14.17 -0.39 22.67
C GLY A 384 -15.47 -0.74 23.41
N THR A 385 -16.42 -1.43 22.75
CA THR A 385 -17.73 -1.79 23.31
C THR A 385 -18.10 -3.26 23.15
N ASP A 386 -17.30 -4.03 22.40
CA ASP A 386 -17.59 -5.40 22.00
C ASP A 386 -18.93 -5.56 21.26
N LEU A 387 -19.49 -4.47 20.72
CA LEU A 387 -20.76 -4.51 20.00
C LEU A 387 -20.53 -4.87 18.53
N PRO A 388 -21.24 -5.88 17.99
CA PRO A 388 -21.14 -6.24 16.58
C PRO A 388 -21.83 -5.21 15.69
N CYS A 389 -21.20 -4.89 14.56
CA CYS A 389 -21.66 -3.91 13.60
C CYS A 389 -22.57 -4.54 12.52
N ILE A 390 -23.62 -5.23 12.95
CA ILE A 390 -24.52 -6.06 12.12
C ILE A 390 -25.95 -5.50 12.03
N TYR A 391 -26.12 -4.20 12.34
CA TYR A 391 -27.43 -3.59 12.61
C TYR A 391 -27.74 -2.34 11.77
N ASP A 392 -26.97 -2.09 10.72
CA ASP A 392 -27.33 -1.10 9.72
C ASP A 392 -28.71 -1.42 9.11
N PHE A 393 -29.39 -0.38 8.63
CA PHE A 393 -30.76 -0.50 8.14
C PHE A 393 -30.88 -1.50 6.97
N PRO A 394 -30.00 -1.48 5.94
CA PRO A 394 -29.98 -2.49 4.89
C PRO A 394 -29.89 -3.92 5.42
N THR A 395 -29.03 -4.20 6.40
CA THR A 395 -28.89 -5.52 7.01
C THR A 395 -30.19 -5.99 7.69
N LYS A 396 -30.82 -5.12 8.49
CA LYS A 396 -32.11 -5.44 9.15
C LYS A 396 -33.23 -5.69 8.13
N LEU A 397 -33.26 -4.88 7.06
CA LEU A 397 -34.27 -4.99 6.01
C LEU A 397 -34.10 -6.28 5.21
N ALA A 398 -32.87 -6.61 4.82
CA ALA A 398 -32.57 -7.82 4.06
C ALA A 398 -32.90 -9.09 4.86
N PHE A 399 -32.52 -9.14 6.15
CA PHE A 399 -32.89 -10.26 7.01
C PHE A 399 -34.42 -10.44 7.10
N HIS A 400 -35.16 -9.35 7.26
CA HIS A 400 -36.62 -9.41 7.31
C HIS A 400 -37.23 -9.87 6.00
N ALA A 401 -36.72 -9.38 4.86
CA ALA A 401 -37.19 -9.77 3.54
C ALA A 401 -36.98 -11.27 3.28
N ASP A 402 -35.83 -11.81 3.67
CA ASP A 402 -35.46 -13.20 3.39
C ASP A 402 -36.15 -14.21 4.33
N THR A 403 -36.45 -13.81 5.57
CA THR A 403 -36.89 -14.75 6.63
C THR A 403 -38.27 -14.44 7.20
N GLY A 404 -38.79 -13.23 7.04
CA GLY A 404 -39.97 -12.72 7.73
C GLY A 404 -39.75 -12.38 9.21
N LEU A 405 -38.54 -12.58 9.74
CA LEU A 405 -38.18 -12.31 11.14
C LEU A 405 -37.61 -10.89 11.31
N TYR A 406 -37.50 -10.42 12.55
CA TYR A 406 -36.83 -9.16 12.86
C TYR A 406 -35.48 -9.44 13.50
N ALA A 407 -34.44 -8.70 13.09
CA ALA A 407 -33.10 -8.83 13.66
C ALA A 407 -33.15 -8.60 15.18
N PRO A 408 -32.81 -9.61 16.01
CA PRO A 408 -32.86 -9.48 17.46
C PRO A 408 -31.63 -8.75 18.00
N ASP A 409 -31.75 -8.18 19.19
CA ASP A 409 -30.62 -7.65 19.94
C ASP A 409 -29.77 -8.81 20.51
N VAL A 410 -28.63 -9.07 19.90
CA VAL A 410 -27.66 -10.08 20.36
C VAL A 410 -26.74 -9.60 21.48
N GLY A 411 -26.76 -8.31 21.84
CA GLY A 411 -25.85 -7.73 22.84
C GLY A 411 -24.41 -7.65 22.30
N THR A 412 -23.42 -7.88 23.17
CA THR A 412 -22.01 -7.97 22.76
C THR A 412 -21.71 -9.24 21.96
N ILE A 413 -20.54 -9.30 21.32
CA ILE A 413 -20.06 -10.52 20.63
C ILE A 413 -19.98 -11.74 21.55
N TYR A 414 -19.86 -11.56 22.87
CA TYR A 414 -19.84 -12.64 23.86
C TYR A 414 -21.26 -13.04 24.28
N GLU A 415 -22.11 -12.06 24.61
CA GLU A 415 -23.49 -12.31 25.03
C GLU A 415 -24.31 -13.03 23.94
N ALA A 416 -24.01 -12.73 22.68
CA ALA A 416 -24.61 -13.37 21.51
C ALA A 416 -24.50 -14.90 21.53
N MET A 417 -23.45 -15.46 22.13
CA MET A 417 -23.23 -16.91 22.22
C MET A 417 -24.24 -17.60 23.15
N HIS A 418 -24.85 -16.86 24.08
CA HIS A 418 -25.83 -17.40 25.03
C HIS A 418 -27.29 -17.16 24.59
N LYS A 419 -27.52 -16.38 23.53
CA LYS A 419 -28.85 -16.11 22.98
C LYS A 419 -29.16 -17.11 21.87
N THR A 420 -30.14 -17.99 22.09
CA THR A 420 -30.50 -19.11 21.20
C THR A 420 -32.00 -19.16 20.94
N GLY A 421 -32.42 -19.95 19.95
CA GLY A 421 -33.80 -20.05 19.50
C GLY A 421 -34.21 -18.90 18.58
N THR A 422 -35.39 -19.00 17.98
CA THR A 422 -35.88 -18.00 17.03
C THR A 422 -36.08 -16.62 17.69
N PRO A 423 -35.58 -15.52 17.09
CA PRO A 423 -34.92 -15.40 15.79
C PRO A 423 -33.37 -15.34 15.84
N TYR A 424 -32.74 -15.68 16.97
CA TYR A 424 -31.30 -15.54 17.18
C TYR A 424 -30.48 -16.48 16.30
N ASP A 425 -30.84 -17.76 16.25
CA ASP A 425 -30.06 -18.76 15.52
C ASP A 425 -30.16 -18.52 14.00
N GLU A 426 -31.33 -18.12 13.51
CA GLU A 426 -31.58 -17.74 12.13
C GLU A 426 -30.79 -16.48 11.75
N PHE A 427 -30.71 -15.48 12.64
CA PHE A 427 -29.98 -14.26 12.34
C PHE A 427 -28.47 -14.51 12.22
N LYS A 428 -27.87 -15.27 13.14
CA LYS A 428 -26.43 -15.63 13.06
C LYS A 428 -26.12 -16.43 11.80
N ALA A 429 -26.93 -17.46 11.51
CA ALA A 429 -26.76 -18.27 10.32
C ALA A 429 -26.95 -17.45 9.03
N TRP A 430 -27.91 -16.53 9.02
CA TRP A 430 -28.15 -15.65 7.88
C TRP A 430 -26.98 -14.67 7.66
N LEU A 431 -26.43 -14.05 8.71
CA LEU A 431 -25.27 -13.16 8.60
C LEU A 431 -24.05 -13.88 8.01
N ARG A 432 -23.77 -15.10 8.46
CA ARG A 432 -22.71 -15.97 7.93
C ARG A 432 -22.94 -16.25 6.45
N ASN A 433 -24.12 -16.74 6.09
CA ASN A 433 -24.44 -17.05 4.69
C ASN A 433 -24.41 -15.81 3.80
N LYS A 434 -24.87 -14.66 4.30
CA LYS A 434 -24.88 -13.40 3.56
C LYS A 434 -23.48 -12.94 3.21
N LEU A 435 -22.54 -13.01 4.15
CA LEU A 435 -21.14 -12.68 3.91
C LEU A 435 -20.51 -13.60 2.86
N GLY A 436 -20.71 -14.91 3.00
CA GLY A 436 -20.23 -15.90 2.04
C GLY A 436 -20.80 -15.71 0.63
N GLN A 437 -22.10 -15.42 0.53
CA GLN A 437 -22.76 -15.14 -0.74
C GLN A 437 -22.20 -13.88 -1.40
N THR A 438 -22.02 -12.79 -0.64
CA THR A 438 -21.46 -11.53 -1.17
C THR A 438 -20.07 -11.75 -1.78
N CYS A 439 -19.22 -12.57 -1.17
CA CYS A 439 -17.90 -12.89 -1.75
C CYS A 439 -18.00 -13.74 -3.03
N GLN A 440 -18.95 -14.67 -3.10
CA GLN A 440 -19.21 -15.45 -4.32
C GLN A 440 -19.82 -14.59 -5.43
N ASP A 441 -20.63 -13.59 -5.09
CA ASP A 441 -21.20 -12.63 -6.03
C ASP A 441 -20.09 -11.76 -6.65
N LEU A 442 -19.16 -11.26 -5.83
CA LEU A 442 -17.95 -10.57 -6.29
C LEU A 442 -17.14 -11.41 -7.29
N ARG A 443 -16.86 -12.67 -6.93
CA ARG A 443 -16.19 -13.61 -7.85
C ARG A 443 -16.97 -13.78 -9.16
N THR A 444 -18.29 -13.90 -9.07
CA THR A 444 -19.17 -14.07 -10.24
C THR A 444 -19.10 -12.86 -11.16
N VAL A 445 -19.13 -11.64 -10.60
CA VAL A 445 -19.02 -10.38 -11.36
C VAL A 445 -17.67 -10.29 -12.06
N ILE A 446 -16.57 -10.58 -11.36
CA ILE A 446 -15.22 -10.59 -11.96
C ILE A 446 -15.15 -11.60 -13.11
N LYS A 447 -15.57 -12.85 -12.88
CA LYS A 447 -15.50 -13.91 -13.90
C LYS A 447 -16.46 -13.72 -15.07
N ALA A 448 -17.56 -12.99 -14.90
CA ALA A 448 -18.45 -12.65 -15.99
C ALA A 448 -17.74 -11.77 -17.04
N LYS A 449 -16.83 -10.89 -16.61
CA LYS A 449 -16.01 -10.06 -17.49
C LYS A 449 -14.71 -10.73 -17.91
N HIS A 450 -14.08 -11.43 -16.97
CA HIS A 450 -12.77 -12.07 -17.12
C HIS A 450 -12.88 -13.57 -16.82
N PRO A 451 -13.31 -14.41 -17.78
CA PRO A 451 -13.66 -15.82 -17.52
C PRO A 451 -12.54 -16.67 -16.92
N ASN A 452 -11.28 -16.33 -17.22
CA ASN A 452 -10.09 -17.03 -16.72
C ASN A 452 -9.53 -16.41 -15.43
N ALA A 453 -10.18 -15.41 -14.85
CA ALA A 453 -9.72 -14.77 -13.62
C ALA A 453 -9.61 -15.78 -12.48
N LYS A 454 -8.57 -15.63 -11.68
CA LYS A 454 -8.40 -16.29 -10.38
C LYS A 454 -8.94 -15.35 -9.30
N VAL A 455 -9.78 -15.88 -8.42
CA VAL A 455 -10.36 -15.12 -7.30
C VAL A 455 -10.16 -15.89 -5.99
N SER A 456 -9.65 -15.20 -4.98
CA SER A 456 -9.36 -15.76 -3.65
C SER A 456 -9.91 -14.86 -2.53
N PRO A 457 -10.64 -15.39 -1.55
CA PRO A 457 -10.97 -14.66 -0.33
C PRO A 457 -9.80 -14.71 0.65
N LEU A 458 -9.59 -13.61 1.38
CA LEU A 458 -8.69 -13.54 2.53
C LEU A 458 -9.40 -14.07 3.78
N ILE A 459 -8.76 -14.98 4.50
CA ILE A 459 -9.21 -15.48 5.80
C ILE A 459 -8.21 -15.07 6.87
N PHE A 460 -8.66 -14.24 7.80
CA PHE A 460 -7.89 -13.85 8.98
C PHE A 460 -8.16 -14.81 10.14
N PHE A 461 -7.24 -15.74 10.37
CA PHE A 461 -7.42 -16.81 11.35
C PHE A 461 -7.69 -16.32 12.79
N PRO A 462 -6.97 -15.29 13.31
CA PRO A 462 -7.22 -14.74 14.64
C PRO A 462 -8.68 -14.35 14.92
N THR A 463 -9.46 -13.96 13.90
CA THR A 463 -10.86 -13.57 14.10
C THR A 463 -11.82 -14.78 14.12
N ILE A 464 -11.45 -15.88 13.46
CA ILE A 464 -12.30 -17.08 13.35
C ILE A 464 -11.87 -18.22 14.28
N ARG A 465 -10.69 -18.11 14.90
CA ARG A 465 -10.17 -19.05 15.91
C ARG A 465 -9.66 -18.29 17.12
N THR A 466 -10.47 -18.21 18.16
CA THR A 466 -10.10 -17.55 19.40
C THR A 466 -10.17 -18.55 20.57
N PRO A 467 -9.43 -18.31 21.68
CA PRO A 467 -9.56 -19.14 22.87
C PRO A 467 -10.97 -19.16 23.47
N ILE A 468 -11.74 -18.09 23.24
CA ILE A 468 -13.13 -17.93 23.65
C ILE A 468 -13.94 -17.70 22.39
N GLU A 469 -14.82 -18.63 22.03
CA GLU A 469 -15.73 -18.47 20.89
C GLU A 469 -16.62 -17.23 21.09
N THR A 470 -16.80 -16.47 20.01
CA THR A 470 -17.63 -15.25 19.99
C THR A 470 -18.51 -15.25 18.75
N LEU A 471 -19.45 -14.31 18.68
CA LEU A 471 -20.28 -14.13 17.49
C LEU A 471 -19.45 -14.04 16.21
N VAL A 472 -18.34 -13.29 16.22
CA VAL A 472 -17.51 -13.08 15.03
C VAL A 472 -16.76 -14.35 14.61
N THR A 473 -16.47 -15.27 15.53
CA THR A 473 -15.91 -16.58 15.15
C THR A 473 -16.87 -17.41 14.30
N ASP A 474 -18.18 -17.22 14.50
CA ASP A 474 -19.22 -17.90 13.74
C ASP A 474 -19.55 -17.13 12.44
N ILE A 475 -19.92 -15.86 12.53
CA ILE A 475 -20.47 -15.12 11.38
C ILE A 475 -19.42 -14.74 10.32
N ASN A 476 -18.13 -14.72 10.68
CA ASN A 476 -17.03 -14.44 9.74
C ASN A 476 -16.38 -15.70 9.15
N TYR A 477 -16.92 -16.89 9.43
CA TYR A 477 -16.45 -18.14 8.84
C TYR A 477 -17.54 -18.85 8.01
N PRO A 478 -17.86 -18.33 6.80
CA PRO A 478 -18.86 -18.93 5.91
C PRO A 478 -18.32 -20.16 5.17
N SER A 479 -17.97 -21.21 5.92
CA SER A 479 -17.24 -22.38 5.43
C SER A 479 -17.85 -23.04 4.19
N HIS A 480 -19.18 -23.17 4.11
CA HIS A 480 -19.85 -23.71 2.93
C HIS A 480 -19.63 -22.88 1.66
N HIS A 481 -19.59 -21.56 1.77
CA HIS A 481 -19.33 -20.68 0.64
C HIS A 481 -17.85 -20.63 0.27
N TYR A 482 -16.96 -20.75 1.26
CA TYR A 482 -15.52 -20.67 1.04
C TYR A 482 -14.90 -22.01 0.65
N ALA A 483 -15.56 -23.14 0.91
CA ALA A 483 -15.06 -24.47 0.59
C ALA A 483 -14.71 -24.63 -0.90
N TYR A 484 -13.66 -25.41 -1.17
CA TYR A 484 -13.26 -25.77 -2.52
C TYR A 484 -14.39 -26.55 -3.23
N PRO A 485 -14.66 -26.30 -4.53
CA PRO A 485 -13.95 -25.41 -5.47
C PRO A 485 -14.63 -24.05 -5.69
N ASN A 486 -15.30 -23.47 -4.68
CA ASN A 486 -16.06 -22.24 -4.88
C ASN A 486 -15.18 -21.02 -5.24
N PHE A 487 -13.93 -21.01 -4.77
CA PHE A 487 -12.88 -20.05 -5.16
C PHE A 487 -11.69 -20.78 -5.79
N ASP A 488 -10.86 -20.04 -6.53
CA ASP A 488 -9.76 -20.63 -7.32
C ASP A 488 -8.58 -21.11 -6.45
N TYR A 489 -8.41 -20.44 -5.31
CA TYR A 489 -7.53 -20.73 -4.18
C TYR A 489 -8.01 -19.90 -2.97
N ILE A 490 -7.41 -20.08 -1.80
CA ILE A 490 -7.65 -19.22 -0.62
C ILE A 490 -6.35 -18.55 -0.17
N THR A 491 -6.48 -17.33 0.33
CA THR A 491 -5.38 -16.60 0.98
C THR A 491 -5.67 -16.53 2.46
N THR A 492 -4.69 -16.82 3.30
CA THR A 492 -4.86 -16.84 4.75
C THR A 492 -3.78 -16.03 5.45
N GLU A 493 -4.06 -15.55 6.65
CA GLU A 493 -3.13 -14.74 7.43
C GLU A 493 -3.35 -14.92 8.94
N SER A 494 -2.28 -14.73 9.73
CA SER A 494 -2.32 -14.94 11.18
C SER A 494 -1.32 -14.07 11.96
N TYR A 495 -1.05 -12.86 11.47
CA TYR A 495 0.02 -12.02 12.02
C TYR A 495 -0.15 -11.70 13.52
N ASP A 496 -1.38 -11.57 14.05
CA ASP A 496 -1.61 -11.35 15.49
C ASP A 496 -0.96 -12.45 16.34
N TRP A 497 -1.08 -13.70 15.92
CA TRP A 497 -0.48 -14.82 16.64
C TRP A 497 1.03 -14.83 16.54
N ILE A 498 1.60 -14.34 15.44
CA ILE A 498 3.06 -14.16 15.32
C ILE A 498 3.52 -13.09 16.30
N LEU A 499 2.79 -11.98 16.42
CA LEU A 499 3.06 -10.91 17.40
C LEU A 499 2.85 -11.35 18.86
N GLU A 500 2.10 -12.44 19.08
CA GLU A 500 1.90 -13.07 20.39
C GLU A 500 2.79 -14.30 20.64
N ALA A 501 3.73 -14.61 19.72
CA ALA A 501 4.59 -15.81 19.77
C ALA A 501 3.82 -17.14 19.85
N LYS A 502 2.75 -17.27 19.06
CA LYS A 502 1.89 -18.47 18.93
C LYS A 502 2.06 -19.14 17.56
N LEU A 503 3.29 -19.53 17.22
CA LEU A 503 3.66 -20.12 15.93
C LEU A 503 3.08 -21.53 15.75
N SER A 504 3.05 -22.33 16.82
CA SER A 504 2.44 -23.67 16.75
C SER A 504 0.96 -23.60 16.41
N LEU A 505 0.25 -22.58 16.94
CA LEU A 505 -1.15 -22.34 16.64
C LEU A 505 -1.35 -21.89 15.18
N ALA A 506 -0.51 -20.98 14.69
CA ALA A 506 -0.53 -20.53 13.31
C ALA A 506 -0.35 -21.71 12.33
N HIS A 507 0.69 -22.53 12.55
CA HIS A 507 0.94 -23.74 11.77
C HIS A 507 -0.23 -24.73 11.83
N GLN A 508 -0.73 -25.03 13.03
CA GLN A 508 -1.84 -25.97 13.22
C GLN A 508 -3.07 -25.50 12.43
N VAL A 509 -3.50 -24.26 12.62
CA VAL A 509 -4.72 -23.73 12.00
C VAL A 509 -4.59 -23.63 10.47
N LEU A 510 -3.39 -23.29 9.97
CA LEU A 510 -3.10 -23.30 8.54
C LEU A 510 -3.21 -24.71 7.92
N SER A 511 -2.88 -25.75 8.69
CA SER A 511 -3.03 -27.15 8.27
C SER A 511 -4.45 -27.71 8.44
N GLU A 512 -5.28 -27.09 9.28
CA GLU A 512 -6.64 -27.56 9.61
C GLU A 512 -7.71 -26.86 8.75
N ILE A 513 -7.81 -25.53 8.82
CA ILE A 513 -8.92 -24.79 8.21
C ILE A 513 -8.91 -24.93 6.68
N PRO A 514 -7.84 -24.51 5.97
CA PRO A 514 -7.79 -24.64 4.51
C PRO A 514 -7.95 -26.06 3.99
N VAL A 515 -7.22 -27.01 4.58
CA VAL A 515 -7.07 -28.37 4.05
C VAL A 515 -8.21 -29.28 4.50
N GLN A 516 -8.51 -29.31 5.80
CA GLN A 516 -9.42 -30.29 6.37
C GLN A 516 -10.87 -29.79 6.37
N GLU A 517 -11.08 -28.51 6.66
CA GLU A 517 -12.44 -27.95 6.75
C GLU A 517 -12.94 -27.41 5.41
N LEU A 518 -12.09 -26.68 4.68
CA LEU A 518 -12.43 -26.07 3.40
C LEU A 518 -12.04 -26.93 2.19
N ASN A 519 -11.36 -28.07 2.39
CA ASN A 519 -11.00 -29.04 1.36
C ASN A 519 -10.09 -28.49 0.23
N TYR A 520 -9.28 -27.46 0.49
CA TYR A 520 -8.30 -26.97 -0.48
C TYR A 520 -7.06 -27.87 -0.53
N PRO A 521 -6.59 -28.27 -1.72
CA PRO A 521 -5.25 -28.78 -1.91
C PRO A 521 -4.17 -27.77 -1.47
N ALA A 522 -3.01 -28.24 -1.03
CA ALA A 522 -1.91 -27.38 -0.59
C ALA A 522 -1.47 -26.34 -1.63
N ASP A 523 -1.40 -26.74 -2.90
CA ASP A 523 -1.08 -25.87 -4.05
C ASP A 523 -2.20 -24.87 -4.40
N LYS A 524 -3.26 -24.79 -3.58
CA LYS A 524 -4.36 -23.82 -3.64
C LYS A 524 -4.49 -23.00 -2.35
N ILE A 525 -3.43 -22.95 -1.55
CA ILE A 525 -3.40 -22.20 -0.29
C ILE A 525 -2.23 -21.22 -0.34
N ALA A 526 -2.53 -19.93 -0.28
CA ALA A 526 -1.56 -18.86 -0.11
C ALA A 526 -1.59 -18.38 1.36
N TYR A 527 -0.43 -18.08 1.92
CA TYR A 527 -0.30 -17.68 3.33
C TYR A 527 0.49 -16.38 3.48
N LEU A 528 -0.01 -15.44 4.26
CA LEU A 528 0.65 -14.19 4.64
C LEU A 528 1.17 -14.34 6.08
N ALA A 529 2.50 -14.42 6.26
CA ALA A 529 3.11 -14.73 7.55
C ALA A 529 2.95 -13.61 8.58
N GLY A 530 3.41 -12.40 8.24
CA GLY A 530 3.28 -11.24 9.12
C GLY A 530 4.17 -10.07 8.76
N PHE A 531 4.18 -9.08 9.66
CA PHE A 531 4.88 -7.82 9.52
C PHE A 531 5.47 -7.37 10.87
N VAL A 532 6.39 -6.42 10.81
CA VAL A 532 6.92 -5.73 11.99
C VAL A 532 6.22 -4.38 12.14
N PRO A 533 5.51 -4.10 13.24
CA PRO A 533 4.88 -2.80 13.41
C PRO A 533 5.95 -1.71 13.48
N ASP A 534 5.74 -0.59 12.79
CA ASP A 534 6.68 0.54 12.91
C ASP A 534 6.55 1.23 14.28
N ALA A 535 7.50 2.12 14.59
CA ALA A 535 7.56 2.78 15.90
C ALA A 535 6.33 3.62 16.26
N SER A 536 5.51 4.03 15.28
CA SER A 536 4.27 4.77 15.51
C SER A 536 3.14 3.86 16.03
N ILE A 537 3.10 2.59 15.63
CA ILE A 537 2.04 1.64 15.98
C ILE A 537 2.50 0.47 16.86
N ALA A 538 3.81 0.31 17.13
CA ALA A 538 4.34 -0.74 18.00
C ALA A 538 3.61 -0.85 19.36
N HIS A 539 3.20 0.29 19.91
CA HIS A 539 2.48 0.36 21.17
C HIS A 539 1.07 -0.28 21.13
N LEU A 540 0.42 -0.29 19.96
CA LEU A 540 -0.88 -0.95 19.77
C LEU A 540 -0.78 -2.47 19.93
N TYR A 541 0.41 -3.02 19.69
CA TYR A 541 0.73 -4.44 19.81
C TYR A 541 1.52 -4.78 21.08
N GLY A 542 1.61 -3.83 22.02
CA GLY A 542 2.25 -4.04 23.33
C GLY A 542 3.78 -3.93 23.33
N PHE A 543 4.41 -3.46 22.25
CA PHE A 543 5.87 -3.31 22.16
C PHE A 543 6.33 -1.88 22.51
N ASP A 544 7.41 -1.78 23.27
CA ASP A 544 8.08 -0.51 23.56
C ASP A 544 8.90 -0.07 22.34
N ARG A 545 8.41 0.96 21.65
CA ARG A 545 9.05 1.55 20.46
C ARG A 545 10.48 2.04 20.68
N THR A 546 10.94 2.20 21.92
CA THR A 546 12.31 2.62 22.26
C THR A 546 13.29 1.45 22.42
N LYS A 547 12.80 0.21 22.31
CA LYS A 547 13.56 -1.04 22.43
C LYS A 547 13.78 -1.69 21.07
N PRO A 548 14.75 -2.60 20.92
CA PRO A 548 15.01 -3.32 19.67
C PRO A 548 14.00 -4.48 19.47
N TYR A 549 12.71 -4.17 19.39
CA TYR A 549 11.65 -5.18 19.27
C TYR A 549 11.58 -5.83 17.86
N GLN A 550 12.12 -5.16 16.83
CA GLN A 550 12.01 -5.61 15.44
C GLN A 550 12.70 -6.96 15.19
N THR A 551 13.93 -7.13 15.70
CA THR A 551 14.71 -8.35 15.46
C THR A 551 14.00 -9.60 15.96
N PRO A 552 13.52 -9.69 17.22
CA PRO A 552 12.75 -10.84 17.68
C PRO A 552 11.52 -11.15 16.81
N ILE A 553 10.79 -10.13 16.33
CA ILE A 553 9.59 -10.33 15.50
C ILE A 553 9.98 -10.87 14.12
N TRP A 554 11.03 -10.34 13.48
CA TRP A 554 11.55 -10.90 12.24
C TRP A 554 11.93 -12.38 12.38
N GLN A 555 12.60 -12.75 13.48
CA GLN A 555 12.93 -14.15 13.74
C GLN A 555 11.68 -15.04 13.83
N ARG A 556 10.56 -14.52 14.35
CA ARG A 556 9.28 -15.24 14.39
C ARG A 556 8.58 -15.30 13.04
N ILE A 557 8.61 -14.24 12.24
CA ILE A 557 8.05 -14.25 10.88
C ILE A 557 8.74 -15.34 10.05
N PHE A 558 10.09 -15.36 10.03
CA PHE A 558 10.83 -16.37 9.30
C PHE A 558 10.67 -17.77 9.90
N GLY A 559 10.56 -17.89 11.22
CA GLY A 559 10.37 -19.19 11.88
C GLY A 559 8.99 -19.78 11.60
N ASP A 560 7.96 -18.95 11.49
CA ASP A 560 6.63 -19.37 11.08
C ASP A 560 6.61 -19.83 9.61
N MET A 561 7.27 -19.10 8.72
CA MET A 561 7.41 -19.52 7.32
C MET A 561 8.14 -20.86 7.20
N GLU A 562 9.22 -21.07 7.98
CA GLU A 562 9.96 -22.33 8.04
C GLU A 562 9.07 -23.49 8.52
N ASN A 563 8.25 -23.28 9.56
CA ASN A 563 7.30 -24.29 10.04
C ASN A 563 6.32 -24.74 8.95
N ASN A 564 5.96 -23.83 8.04
CA ASN A 564 4.95 -24.04 7.02
C ASN A 564 5.51 -24.59 5.69
N ASP A 565 6.83 -24.66 5.51
CA ASP A 565 7.46 -25.18 4.29
C ASP A 565 7.06 -26.64 3.98
N VAL A 566 6.88 -27.45 5.02
CA VAL A 566 6.47 -28.86 4.89
C VAL A 566 5.07 -29.05 4.31
N LEU A 567 4.25 -27.99 4.32
CA LEU A 567 2.87 -28.05 3.85
C LEU A 567 2.76 -27.99 2.32
N GLY A 568 3.79 -27.50 1.61
CA GLY A 568 3.78 -27.42 0.14
C GLY A 568 2.74 -26.43 -0.41
N LEU A 569 2.58 -25.29 0.27
CA LEU A 569 1.62 -24.23 -0.06
C LEU A 569 1.86 -23.63 -1.45
N LEU A 570 0.82 -23.03 -2.05
CA LEU A 570 0.92 -22.28 -3.31
C LEU A 570 2.01 -21.20 -3.23
N LYS A 571 2.00 -20.42 -2.14
CA LYS A 571 2.98 -19.35 -1.88
C LYS A 571 2.91 -18.91 -0.42
N GLN A 572 4.07 -18.62 0.17
CA GLN A 572 4.18 -17.91 1.46
C GLN A 572 4.66 -16.49 1.20
N PHE A 573 3.94 -15.49 1.68
CA PHE A 573 4.25 -14.08 1.50
C PHE A 573 4.68 -13.44 2.82
N ILE A 574 5.71 -12.60 2.75
CA ILE A 574 6.04 -11.68 3.84
C ILE A 574 5.16 -10.44 3.69
N TRP A 575 4.34 -10.14 4.70
CA TRP A 575 3.37 -9.04 4.66
C TRP A 575 4.01 -7.69 5.00
N ALA A 576 5.12 -7.31 4.37
CA ALA A 576 5.95 -6.26 4.96
C ALA A 576 6.91 -5.53 4.00
N TYR A 577 6.53 -5.18 2.76
CA TYR A 577 7.47 -4.42 1.88
C TYR A 577 8.06 -3.16 2.56
N PRO A 578 7.28 -2.27 3.21
CA PRO A 578 7.85 -1.10 3.87
C PRO A 578 8.92 -1.46 4.91
N GLN A 579 8.68 -2.51 5.70
CA GLN A 579 9.58 -2.95 6.76
C GLN A 579 10.80 -3.70 6.20
N ILE A 580 10.65 -4.48 5.13
CA ILE A 580 11.79 -5.10 4.43
C ILE A 580 12.75 -4.00 3.94
N MET A 581 12.22 -2.89 3.41
CA MET A 581 13.04 -1.73 3.05
C MET A 581 13.67 -1.09 4.28
N SER A 582 12.87 -0.70 5.29
CA SER A 582 13.36 0.06 6.44
C SER A 582 14.38 -0.69 7.29
N ASP A 583 14.13 -1.97 7.56
CA ASP A 583 14.98 -2.80 8.41
C ASP A 583 16.11 -3.46 7.61
N SER A 584 16.06 -3.30 6.29
CA SER A 584 17.01 -3.85 5.33
C SER A 584 17.14 -5.37 5.43
N ILE A 585 16.00 -6.04 5.27
CA ILE A 585 15.93 -7.50 5.33
C ILE A 585 16.36 -8.11 4.01
N THR A 586 17.30 -9.06 4.06
CA THR A 586 17.78 -9.80 2.88
C THR A 586 17.76 -11.29 3.14
N ILE A 587 17.27 -12.06 2.15
CA ILE A 587 17.29 -13.52 2.14
C ILE A 587 18.30 -13.95 1.07
N ASP A 588 19.39 -14.61 1.49
CA ASP A 588 20.42 -15.14 0.59
C ASP A 588 20.50 -16.65 0.75
N ILE A 589 19.66 -17.37 0.02
CA ILE A 589 19.56 -18.83 0.11
C ILE A 589 20.84 -19.57 -0.33
N GLU A 590 21.76 -18.91 -1.05
CA GLU A 590 23.03 -19.53 -1.46
C GLU A 590 24.08 -19.48 -0.35
N GLN A 591 24.18 -18.35 0.35
CA GLN A 591 25.19 -18.14 1.38
C GLN A 591 24.69 -18.41 2.80
N ALA A 592 23.38 -18.33 3.00
CA ALA A 592 22.72 -18.34 4.30
C ALA A 592 21.38 -19.10 4.24
N PRO A 593 21.36 -20.38 3.82
CA PRO A 593 20.12 -21.14 3.60
C PRO A 593 19.26 -21.36 4.86
N GLU A 594 19.84 -21.18 6.05
CA GLU A 594 19.17 -21.41 7.34
C GLU A 594 18.72 -20.11 8.03
N GLY A 595 18.80 -18.96 7.35
CA GLY A 595 18.43 -17.70 7.98
C GLY A 595 18.37 -16.51 7.04
N PHE A 596 18.47 -15.33 7.64
CA PHE A 596 18.25 -14.07 6.96
C PHE A 596 19.18 -13.00 7.53
N PHE A 597 19.28 -11.87 6.83
CA PHE A 597 20.05 -10.72 7.29
C PHE A 597 19.13 -9.58 7.68
N ILE A 598 19.46 -8.91 8.79
CA ILE A 598 19.00 -7.57 9.10
C ILE A 598 20.19 -6.64 8.89
N GLN A 599 20.13 -5.80 7.86
CA GLN A 599 21.32 -5.12 7.34
C GLN A 599 22.43 -6.15 7.03
N GLN A 600 23.58 -6.09 7.71
CA GLN A 600 24.68 -7.06 7.51
C GLN A 600 24.74 -8.15 8.57
N GLU A 601 23.85 -8.12 9.56
CA GLU A 601 23.86 -9.06 10.67
C GLU A 601 23.04 -10.29 10.30
N TYR A 602 23.65 -11.47 10.42
CA TYR A 602 23.00 -12.75 10.14
C TYR A 602 22.19 -13.20 11.37
N HIS A 603 20.94 -13.56 11.15
CA HIS A 603 20.02 -14.04 12.17
C HIS A 603 19.43 -15.39 11.78
N LEU A 604 19.20 -16.21 12.79
CA LEU A 604 18.45 -17.45 12.65
C LEU A 604 16.96 -17.19 12.95
N PRO A 605 16.05 -17.86 12.24
CA PRO A 605 14.65 -17.93 12.60
C PRO A 605 14.47 -18.53 14.00
N VAL A 606 13.33 -18.24 14.62
CA VAL A 606 12.89 -18.95 15.82
C VAL A 606 11.49 -19.48 15.53
N ASN A 607 11.39 -20.79 15.48
CA ASN A 607 10.25 -21.54 14.96
C ASN A 607 9.37 -22.14 16.07
N ASP A 608 9.46 -21.62 17.30
CA ASP A 608 8.70 -22.09 18.46
C ASP A 608 7.94 -20.96 19.19
N ASP A 609 7.13 -21.38 20.17
CA ASP A 609 6.29 -20.50 21.00
C ASP A 609 7.05 -19.88 22.19
N THR A 610 8.40 -19.82 22.13
CA THR A 610 9.17 -19.15 23.18
C THR A 610 8.69 -17.68 23.25
N PRO A 611 8.34 -17.15 24.43
CA PRO A 611 7.91 -15.75 24.55
C PRO A 611 8.97 -14.77 24.06
N TYR A 612 8.53 -13.59 23.60
CA TYR A 612 9.45 -12.51 23.29
C TYR A 612 10.24 -12.06 24.53
N PRO A 613 11.45 -11.48 24.35
CA PRO A 613 12.24 -10.97 25.47
C PRO A 613 11.43 -9.97 26.32
N PRO A 614 11.29 -10.17 27.64
CA PRO A 614 10.41 -9.33 28.47
C PRO A 614 10.71 -7.82 28.39
N GLU A 615 11.94 -7.45 28.08
CA GLU A 615 12.40 -6.06 27.98
C GLU A 615 11.93 -5.30 26.74
N ILE A 616 11.32 -5.96 25.76
CA ILE A 616 10.79 -5.30 24.54
C ILE A 616 9.31 -4.91 24.67
N TYR A 617 8.62 -5.37 25.72
CA TYR A 617 7.22 -5.03 25.98
C TYR A 617 7.06 -3.69 26.71
N LEU A 618 5.86 -3.10 26.60
CA LEU A 618 5.44 -1.87 27.27
C LEU A 618 5.23 -2.00 28.79
#